data_AF-A0AA43V2P1-F1
#
_entry.id   AF-A0AA43V2P1-F1
#
_cell.length_a   1.000
_cell.length_b   1.000
_cell.length_c   1.000
_cell.angle_alpha   90.00
_cell.angle_beta   90.00
_cell.angle_gamma   90.00
#
_symmetry.space_group_name_H-M   'P 1'
#
loop_
_entity.id
_entity.type
_entity.pdbx_description
1 polymer ?
#
loop_
_entity_poly.entity_id
_entity_poly.type
_entity_poly.pdbx_seq_one_letter_code
_entity_poly.pdbx_strand_id
1 'polypeptide(L)'
;KRGIRHDVLNAKNHEREAEIVAGAGQKGAVTIATNMAGRGTDIKLGEGVEELGGLAVIGTERHESRRIDDQLRGRSGRQGDKGDSRFYLSLQDELMIRFGSERLQKMMSRLGLDDSTPIESKMVSRAVESAQKRVEGNNFDARKRILEYDEVLRKQREIIYNERNSIIDEEDSSQVVDAMLRSTLQRSINYYINTADDEPEYQPFIDYINDIFLQEGDITEDDIKGKDAEDIFEVVWAKIEAAYQSQKDILEEQMNEFERMILLRSIDSHWTDHID
;
A
#
# COMPACT_ATOMS: atom_id res chain seq x y z
N LYS A 1 -43.19 -1.78 17.22
CA LYS A 1 -42.38 -3.00 17.01
C LYS A 1 -43.32 -4.17 16.71
N ARG A 2 -43.07 -5.00 15.68
CA ARG A 2 -43.97 -6.10 15.27
C ARG A 2 -43.82 -7.41 16.08
N GLY A 3 -42.97 -7.45 17.12
CA GLY A 3 -42.83 -8.60 18.02
C GLY A 3 -42.06 -9.81 17.44
N ILE A 4 -41.33 -9.63 16.34
CA ILE A 4 -40.57 -10.72 15.69
C ILE A 4 -39.22 -10.89 16.40
N ARG A 5 -38.96 -12.09 16.92
CA ARG A 5 -37.66 -12.46 17.48
C ARG A 5 -36.61 -12.49 16.37
N HIS A 6 -35.49 -11.82 16.59
CA HIS A 6 -34.41 -11.74 15.62
C HIS A 6 -33.06 -11.60 16.33
N ASP A 7 -32.01 -12.06 15.66
CA ASP A 7 -30.62 -11.85 16.07
C ASP A 7 -29.96 -10.80 15.17
N VAL A 8 -29.03 -10.02 15.72
CA VAL A 8 -28.32 -8.95 15.00
C VAL A 8 -26.82 -9.22 15.05
N LEU A 9 -26.19 -9.25 13.88
CA LEU A 9 -24.76 -9.49 13.69
C LEU A 9 -24.10 -8.22 13.16
N ASN A 10 -22.97 -7.85 13.76
CA ASN A 10 -22.29 -6.58 13.48
C ASN A 10 -20.78 -6.72 13.24
N ALA A 11 -20.29 -7.94 13.03
CA ALA A 11 -18.89 -8.30 12.82
C ALA A 11 -17.96 -7.98 14.01
N LYS A 12 -18.48 -7.98 15.25
CA LYS A 12 -17.66 -7.71 16.46
C LYS A 12 -17.14 -8.96 17.15
N ASN A 13 -17.89 -10.07 17.11
CA ASN A 13 -17.49 -11.33 17.74
C ASN A 13 -17.73 -12.49 16.77
N HIS A 14 -16.68 -12.89 16.06
CA HIS A 14 -16.79 -13.86 14.96
C HIS A 14 -17.25 -15.24 15.41
N GLU A 15 -16.83 -15.72 16.59
CA GLU A 15 -17.19 -17.04 17.09
C GLU A 15 -18.68 -17.12 17.42
N ARG A 16 -19.18 -16.18 18.22
CA ARG A 16 -20.60 -16.10 18.57
C ARG A 16 -21.48 -15.85 17.33
N GLU A 17 -21.02 -15.00 16.41
CA GLU A 17 -21.75 -14.76 15.17
C GLU A 17 -21.81 -16.00 14.29
N ALA A 18 -20.75 -16.81 14.23
CA ALA A 18 -20.76 -18.07 13.52
C ALA A 18 -21.79 -19.04 14.10
N GLU A 19 -21.91 -19.14 15.42
CA GLU A 19 -22.95 -19.96 16.07
C GLU A 19 -24.37 -19.50 15.67
N ILE A 20 -24.62 -18.20 15.68
CA ILE A 20 -25.92 -17.63 15.30
C ILE A 20 -26.20 -17.90 13.81
N VAL A 21 -25.20 -17.76 12.94
CA VAL A 21 -25.34 -17.98 11.49
C VAL A 21 -25.59 -19.45 11.16
N ALA A 22 -24.92 -20.36 11.86
CA ALA A 22 -25.16 -21.80 11.72
C ALA A 22 -26.62 -22.17 12.06
N GLY A 23 -27.23 -21.45 13.00
CA GLY A 23 -28.65 -21.58 13.36
C GLY A 23 -29.63 -20.81 12.47
N ALA A 24 -29.16 -19.98 11.53
CA ALA A 24 -30.03 -19.08 10.77
C ALA A 24 -30.97 -19.79 9.76
N GLY A 25 -30.70 -21.05 9.44
CA GLY A 25 -31.53 -21.87 8.56
C GLY A 25 -32.66 -22.62 9.24
N GLN A 26 -32.87 -22.41 10.55
CA GLN A 26 -33.93 -23.07 11.32
C GLN A 26 -35.29 -22.39 11.15
N LYS A 27 -36.38 -23.15 11.29
CA LYS A 27 -37.75 -22.62 11.13
C LYS A 27 -38.02 -21.49 12.12
N GLY A 28 -38.44 -20.33 11.60
CA GLY A 28 -38.74 -19.13 12.38
C GLY A 28 -37.51 -18.30 12.79
N ALA A 29 -36.31 -18.67 12.36
CA ALA A 29 -35.11 -17.86 12.55
C ALA A 29 -35.19 -16.58 11.70
N VAL A 30 -34.79 -15.46 12.30
CA VAL A 30 -34.63 -14.18 11.61
C VAL A 30 -33.31 -13.58 12.03
N THR A 31 -32.40 -13.40 11.08
CA THR A 31 -31.05 -12.90 11.34
C THR A 31 -30.82 -11.65 10.52
N ILE A 32 -30.42 -10.56 11.19
CA ILE A 32 -30.06 -9.29 10.57
C ILE A 32 -28.54 -9.20 10.62
N ALA A 33 -27.91 -9.08 9.45
CA ALA A 33 -26.46 -9.05 9.33
C ALA A 33 -26.00 -7.77 8.63
N THR A 34 -24.93 -7.17 9.12
CA THR A 34 -24.17 -6.19 8.34
C THR A 34 -23.30 -6.90 7.31
N ASN A 35 -22.82 -6.17 6.29
CA ASN A 35 -22.15 -6.73 5.10
C ASN A 35 -21.02 -7.74 5.37
N MET A 36 -20.31 -7.62 6.49
CA MET A 36 -19.16 -8.47 6.84
C MET A 36 -19.49 -9.58 7.84
N ALA A 37 -20.65 -9.54 8.48
CA ALA A 37 -20.99 -10.45 9.56
C ALA A 37 -21.34 -11.85 9.03
N GLY A 38 -20.93 -12.89 9.77
CA GLY A 38 -21.22 -14.28 9.40
C GLY A 38 -20.58 -14.77 8.10
N ARG A 39 -19.50 -14.12 7.64
CA ARG A 39 -18.74 -14.57 6.46
C ARG A 39 -17.96 -15.84 6.76
N GLY A 40 -18.03 -16.81 5.85
CA GLY A 40 -17.34 -18.10 5.98
C GLY A 40 -18.11 -19.16 6.77
N THR A 41 -19.27 -18.83 7.33
CA THR A 41 -20.15 -19.80 8.01
C THR A 41 -21.28 -20.23 7.08
N ASP A 42 -21.50 -21.54 7.02
CA ASP A 42 -22.55 -22.13 6.20
C ASP A 42 -23.90 -22.13 6.91
N ILE A 43 -24.95 -21.76 6.17
CA ILE A 43 -26.33 -21.84 6.64
C ILE A 43 -26.92 -23.11 6.07
N LYS A 44 -27.22 -24.09 6.93
CA LYS A 44 -27.92 -25.32 6.57
C LYS A 44 -29.39 -25.19 6.90
N LEU A 45 -30.26 -25.64 5.99
CA LEU A 45 -31.69 -25.67 6.23
C LEU A 45 -32.03 -26.69 7.34
N GLY A 46 -32.84 -26.25 8.29
CA GLY A 46 -33.40 -27.14 9.31
C GLY A 46 -34.49 -28.06 8.75
N GLU A 47 -34.91 -29.04 9.55
CA GLU A 47 -35.99 -29.96 9.20
C GLU A 47 -37.29 -29.21 8.87
N GLY A 48 -37.93 -29.56 7.75
CA GLY A 48 -39.20 -28.95 7.34
C GLY A 48 -39.08 -27.56 6.70
N VAL A 49 -37.87 -27.00 6.52
CA VAL A 49 -37.65 -25.65 5.98
C VAL A 49 -37.64 -25.64 4.46
N GLU A 50 -37.15 -26.70 3.84
CA GLU A 50 -37.12 -26.81 2.37
C GLU A 50 -38.54 -26.86 1.78
N GLU A 51 -39.48 -27.53 2.45
CA GLU A 51 -40.90 -27.57 2.09
C GLU A 51 -41.58 -26.20 2.19
N LEU A 52 -41.04 -25.29 3.00
CA LEU A 52 -41.50 -23.91 3.15
C LEU A 52 -40.91 -22.96 2.10
N GLY A 53 -40.05 -23.46 1.20
CA GLY A 53 -39.36 -22.66 0.18
C GLY A 53 -37.91 -22.32 0.52
N GLY A 54 -37.38 -22.80 1.64
CA GLY A 54 -35.98 -22.66 2.01
C GLY A 54 -35.61 -21.29 2.59
N LEU A 55 -34.33 -20.93 2.51
CA LEU A 55 -33.82 -19.67 3.07
C LEU A 55 -34.21 -18.49 2.16
N ALA A 56 -34.91 -17.51 2.72
CA ALA A 56 -35.19 -16.24 2.06
C ALA A 56 -34.18 -15.17 2.49
N VAL A 57 -33.41 -14.65 1.54
CA VAL A 57 -32.41 -13.60 1.80
C VAL A 57 -32.95 -12.25 1.32
N ILE A 58 -32.90 -11.26 2.20
CA ILE A 58 -33.39 -9.90 1.91
C ILE A 58 -32.22 -8.92 1.96
N GLY A 59 -31.89 -8.32 0.81
CA GLY A 59 -31.02 -7.16 0.75
C GLY A 59 -31.82 -5.89 0.99
N THR A 60 -31.43 -5.09 1.99
CA THR A 60 -32.11 -3.83 2.32
C THR A 60 -31.71 -2.66 1.43
N GLU A 61 -30.56 -2.79 0.76
CA GLU A 61 -30.00 -1.83 -0.18
C GLU A 61 -29.12 -2.59 -1.21
N ARG A 62 -28.57 -1.86 -2.17
CA ARG A 62 -27.58 -2.39 -3.12
C ARG A 62 -26.20 -1.88 -2.75
N HIS A 63 -25.23 -2.79 -2.64
CA HIS A 63 -23.85 -2.40 -2.37
C HIS A 63 -23.24 -1.69 -3.59
N GLU A 64 -22.20 -0.89 -3.38
CA GLU A 64 -21.39 -0.32 -4.47
C GLU A 64 -20.76 -1.38 -5.39
N SER A 65 -20.67 -2.64 -4.96
CA SER A 65 -20.08 -3.74 -5.72
C SER A 65 -21.06 -4.89 -5.87
N ARG A 66 -21.27 -5.32 -7.11
CA ARG A 66 -22.17 -6.43 -7.47
C ARG A 66 -21.73 -7.73 -6.81
N ARG A 67 -20.43 -7.94 -6.67
CA ARG A 67 -19.86 -9.13 -6.02
C ARG A 67 -20.34 -9.29 -4.58
N ILE A 68 -20.56 -8.20 -3.84
CA ILE A 68 -21.06 -8.27 -2.46
C ILE A 68 -22.55 -8.61 -2.43
N ASP A 69 -23.33 -8.02 -3.34
CA ASP A 69 -24.74 -8.41 -3.51
C ASP A 69 -24.86 -9.90 -3.88
N ASP A 70 -24.01 -10.40 -4.78
CA ASP A 70 -24.01 -11.81 -5.19
C ASP A 70 -23.59 -12.75 -4.05
N GLN A 71 -22.69 -12.31 -3.16
CA GLN A 71 -22.37 -13.05 -1.94
C GLN A 71 -23.55 -13.14 -0.98
N LEU A 72 -24.35 -12.08 -0.88
CA LEU A 72 -25.57 -12.09 -0.10
C LEU A 72 -26.59 -13.07 -0.72
N ARG A 73 -26.80 -13.01 -2.04
CA ARG A 73 -27.66 -13.98 -2.76
C ARG A 73 -27.22 -15.42 -2.54
N GLY A 74 -25.91 -15.69 -2.63
CA GLY A 74 -25.33 -17.02 -2.45
C GLY A 74 -25.41 -17.59 -1.03
N ARG A 75 -26.05 -16.88 -0.09
CA ARG A 75 -26.40 -17.45 1.22
C ARG A 75 -27.60 -18.38 1.15
N SER A 76 -28.53 -18.18 0.22
CA SER A 76 -29.62 -19.11 -0.07
C SER A 76 -29.30 -20.02 -1.27
N GLY A 77 -30.09 -21.07 -1.45
CA GLY A 77 -30.01 -21.94 -2.64
C GLY A 77 -28.73 -22.77 -2.75
N ARG A 78 -28.11 -23.11 -1.61
CA ARG A 78 -26.82 -23.83 -1.58
C ARG A 78 -27.01 -25.30 -1.93
N GLN A 79 -26.09 -25.87 -2.71
CA GLN A 79 -26.12 -27.29 -3.11
C GLN A 79 -27.45 -27.75 -3.77
N GLY A 80 -28.21 -26.81 -4.37
CA GLY A 80 -29.50 -27.10 -4.98
C GLY A 80 -30.70 -26.99 -4.05
N ASP A 81 -30.49 -26.60 -2.78
CA ASP A 81 -31.56 -26.29 -1.83
C ASP A 81 -32.52 -25.24 -2.42
N LYS A 82 -33.78 -25.27 -1.99
CA LYS A 82 -34.71 -24.17 -2.29
C LYS A 82 -34.28 -22.89 -1.55
N GLY A 83 -34.57 -21.75 -2.15
CA GLY A 83 -34.33 -20.46 -1.54
C GLY A 83 -34.79 -19.33 -2.43
N ASP A 84 -34.92 -18.14 -1.83
CA ASP A 84 -35.23 -16.92 -2.55
C ASP A 84 -34.25 -15.82 -2.15
N SER A 85 -34.05 -14.85 -3.04
CA SER A 85 -33.28 -13.66 -2.74
C SER A 85 -33.95 -12.44 -3.35
N ARG A 86 -34.21 -11.41 -2.53
CA ARG A 86 -34.87 -10.18 -2.97
C ARG A 86 -34.14 -8.97 -2.44
N PHE A 87 -33.94 -7.99 -3.30
CA PHE A 87 -33.34 -6.71 -2.94
C PHE A 87 -34.40 -5.63 -2.94
N TYR A 88 -34.42 -4.84 -1.88
CA TYR A 88 -35.15 -3.60 -1.77
C TYR A 88 -34.16 -2.45 -1.96
N LEU A 89 -34.64 -1.37 -2.58
CA LEU A 89 -33.85 -0.19 -2.88
C LEU A 89 -34.76 1.02 -2.78
N SER A 90 -34.27 2.10 -2.17
CA SER A 90 -34.87 3.41 -2.23
C SER A 90 -34.12 4.31 -3.22
N LEU A 91 -34.84 5.26 -3.83
CA LEU A 91 -34.20 6.32 -4.63
C LEU A 91 -33.33 7.25 -3.78
N GLN A 92 -33.50 7.21 -2.45
CA GLN A 92 -32.72 7.97 -1.48
C GLN A 92 -31.50 7.20 -0.96
N ASP A 93 -31.26 5.97 -1.40
CA ASP A 93 -30.08 5.21 -0.98
C ASP A 93 -28.81 5.84 -1.54
N GLU A 94 -27.69 5.67 -0.83
CA GLU A 94 -26.41 6.33 -1.16
C GLU A 94 -25.94 6.04 -2.59
N LEU A 95 -26.08 4.80 -3.06
CA LEU A 95 -25.78 4.42 -4.45
C LEU A 95 -26.60 5.23 -5.46
N MET A 96 -27.88 5.46 -5.16
CA MET A 96 -28.80 6.23 -6.00
C MET A 96 -28.59 7.73 -5.89
N ILE A 97 -28.17 8.24 -4.73
CA ILE A 97 -27.81 9.65 -4.56
C ILE A 97 -26.54 9.96 -5.33
N ARG A 98 -25.49 9.14 -5.18
CA ARG A 98 -24.18 9.41 -5.77
C ARG A 98 -24.13 9.14 -7.27
N PHE A 99 -24.88 8.14 -7.74
CA PHE A 99 -24.75 7.63 -9.12
C PHE A 99 -26.09 7.41 -9.83
N GLY A 100 -27.21 7.56 -9.14
CA GLY A 100 -28.51 7.66 -9.78
C GLY A 100 -28.54 8.93 -10.61
N SER A 101 -28.85 8.78 -11.90
CA SER A 101 -28.98 9.95 -12.76
C SER A 101 -30.11 10.84 -12.22
N GLU A 102 -29.91 12.16 -12.14
CA GLU A 102 -31.01 13.12 -11.88
C GLU A 102 -32.23 12.85 -12.78
N ARG A 103 -31.98 12.33 -13.98
CA ARG A 103 -32.99 11.92 -14.95
C ARG A 103 -33.95 10.84 -14.42
N LEU A 104 -33.46 9.87 -13.65
CA LEU A 104 -34.29 8.83 -13.03
C LEU A 104 -35.18 9.41 -11.94
N GLN A 105 -34.62 10.25 -11.07
CA GLN A 105 -35.40 10.94 -10.05
C GLN A 105 -36.50 11.81 -10.69
N LYS A 106 -36.14 12.63 -11.68
CA LYS A 106 -37.08 13.47 -12.45
C LYS A 106 -38.16 12.65 -13.17
N MET A 107 -37.82 11.47 -13.71
CA MET A 107 -38.78 10.58 -14.36
C MET A 107 -39.77 9.99 -13.36
N MET A 108 -39.30 9.52 -12.20
CA MET A 108 -40.15 8.94 -11.17
C MET A 108 -41.08 9.97 -10.54
N SER A 109 -40.59 11.19 -10.27
CA SER A 109 -41.45 12.29 -9.80
C SER A 109 -42.54 12.66 -10.80
N ARG A 110 -42.29 12.54 -12.11
CA ARG A 110 -43.29 12.80 -13.17
C ARG A 110 -44.31 11.68 -13.33
N LEU A 111 -43.94 10.45 -13.02
CA LEU A 111 -44.83 9.29 -13.12
C LEU A 111 -45.87 9.26 -11.99
N GLY A 112 -45.74 10.12 -10.97
CA GLY A 112 -46.74 10.25 -9.90
C GLY A 112 -46.94 8.98 -9.08
N LEU A 113 -45.92 8.12 -9.03
CA LEU A 113 -45.93 6.88 -8.26
C LEU A 113 -45.91 7.23 -6.77
N ASP A 114 -46.87 6.70 -6.02
CA ASP A 114 -46.92 6.88 -4.56
C ASP A 114 -45.86 6.01 -3.86
N ASP A 115 -45.49 6.40 -2.63
CA ASP A 115 -44.53 5.65 -1.79
C ASP A 115 -45.06 4.25 -1.42
N SER A 116 -46.33 3.96 -1.71
CA SER A 116 -46.98 2.68 -1.42
C SER A 116 -46.86 1.64 -2.54
N THR A 117 -46.46 2.04 -3.76
CA THR A 117 -46.42 1.13 -4.91
C THR A 117 -44.99 0.68 -5.22
N PRO A 118 -44.64 -0.60 -5.05
CA PRO A 118 -43.34 -1.13 -5.43
C PRO A 118 -43.13 -1.03 -6.94
N ILE A 119 -41.95 -0.59 -7.36
CA ILE A 119 -41.57 -0.48 -8.76
C ILE A 119 -40.72 -1.69 -9.16
N GLU A 120 -41.28 -2.58 -9.95
CA GLU A 120 -40.54 -3.67 -10.60
C GLU A 120 -40.34 -3.37 -12.08
N SER A 121 -39.21 -2.73 -12.42
CA SER A 121 -38.90 -2.34 -13.80
C SER A 121 -37.50 -2.79 -14.22
N LYS A 122 -37.42 -3.53 -15.33
CA LYS A 122 -36.15 -3.93 -15.95
C LYS A 122 -35.27 -2.71 -16.30
N MET A 123 -35.89 -1.56 -16.62
CA MET A 123 -35.18 -0.33 -16.91
C MET A 123 -34.46 0.22 -15.67
N VAL A 124 -35.14 0.23 -14.53
CA VAL A 124 -34.58 0.70 -13.25
C VAL A 124 -33.46 -0.24 -12.80
N SER A 125 -33.66 -1.56 -12.87
CA SER A 125 -32.63 -2.54 -12.50
C SER A 125 -31.35 -2.39 -13.32
N ARG A 126 -31.47 -2.17 -14.65
CA ARG A 126 -30.30 -1.92 -15.52
C ARG A 126 -29.57 -0.63 -15.15
N ALA A 127 -30.30 0.41 -14.76
CA ALA A 127 -29.69 1.68 -14.38
C ALA A 127 -28.92 1.56 -13.06
N VAL A 128 -29.46 0.82 -12.09
CA VAL A 128 -28.76 0.48 -10.84
C VAL A 128 -27.49 -0.33 -11.14
N GLU A 129 -27.58 -1.34 -12.00
CA GLU A 129 -26.40 -2.13 -12.40
C GLU A 129 -25.32 -1.27 -13.09
N SER A 130 -25.75 -0.30 -13.91
CA SER A 130 -24.86 0.63 -14.60
C SER A 130 -24.18 1.59 -13.61
N ALA A 131 -24.92 2.03 -12.59
CA ALA A 131 -24.35 2.80 -11.47
C ALA A 131 -23.29 1.97 -10.74
N GLN A 132 -23.59 0.73 -10.33
CA GLN A 132 -22.62 -0.16 -9.68
C GLN A 132 -21.36 -0.38 -10.53
N LYS A 133 -21.50 -0.64 -11.83
CA LYS A 133 -20.34 -0.77 -12.74
C LYS A 133 -19.46 0.47 -12.76
N ARG A 134 -20.06 1.66 -12.71
CA ARG A 134 -19.32 2.93 -12.64
C ARG A 134 -18.57 3.08 -11.33
N VAL A 135 -19.19 2.73 -10.20
CA VAL A 135 -18.52 2.76 -8.89
C VAL A 135 -17.37 1.75 -8.83
N GLU A 136 -17.59 0.53 -9.33
CA GLU A 136 -16.55 -0.49 -9.44
C GLU A 136 -15.37 0.00 -10.30
N GLY A 137 -15.65 0.66 -11.43
CA GLY A 137 -14.63 1.27 -12.28
C GLY A 137 -13.85 2.38 -11.57
N ASN A 138 -14.53 3.31 -10.91
CA ASN A 138 -13.88 4.38 -10.16
C ASN A 138 -12.98 3.83 -9.02
N ASN A 139 -13.47 2.83 -8.30
CA ASN A 139 -12.70 2.17 -7.25
C ASN A 139 -11.51 1.39 -7.82
N PHE A 140 -11.65 0.78 -9.00
CA PHE A 140 -10.54 0.14 -9.71
C PHE A 140 -9.48 1.17 -10.10
N ASP A 141 -9.87 2.29 -10.70
CA ASP A 141 -8.93 3.35 -11.11
C ASP A 141 -8.22 3.97 -9.90
N ALA A 142 -8.93 4.20 -8.79
CA ALA A 142 -8.33 4.68 -7.56
C ALA A 142 -7.27 3.70 -7.02
N ARG A 143 -7.59 2.40 -6.98
CA ARG A 143 -6.63 1.37 -6.56
C ARG A 143 -5.47 1.23 -7.52
N LYS A 144 -5.71 1.35 -8.82
CA LYS A 144 -4.66 1.34 -9.85
C LYS A 144 -3.66 2.46 -9.62
N ARG A 145 -4.14 3.70 -9.37
CA ARG A 145 -3.27 4.83 -9.05
C ARG A 145 -2.44 4.57 -7.78
N ILE A 146 -3.07 4.09 -6.70
CA ILE A 146 -2.36 3.74 -5.47
C ILE A 146 -1.27 2.68 -5.73
N LEU A 147 -1.59 1.66 -6.54
CA LEU A 147 -0.63 0.63 -6.94
C LEU A 147 0.53 1.20 -7.77
N GLU A 148 0.27 2.13 -8.68
CA GLU A 148 1.32 2.80 -9.47
C GLU A 148 2.29 3.59 -8.58
N TYR A 149 1.78 4.32 -7.58
CA TYR A 149 2.63 5.00 -6.59
C TYR A 149 3.42 4.01 -5.73
N ASP A 150 2.78 2.93 -5.25
CA ASP A 150 3.47 1.90 -4.49
C ASP A 150 4.50 1.13 -5.34
N GLU A 151 4.32 1.02 -6.65
CA GLU A 151 5.30 0.34 -7.52
C GLU A 151 6.66 1.05 -7.50
N VAL A 152 6.67 2.38 -7.45
CA VAL A 152 7.90 3.17 -7.32
C VAL A 152 8.57 2.88 -5.98
N LEU A 153 7.82 2.99 -4.88
CA LEU A 153 8.34 2.70 -3.54
C LEU A 153 8.79 1.24 -3.39
N ARG A 154 8.10 0.29 -4.03
CA ARG A 154 8.44 -1.12 -4.03
C ARG A 154 9.78 -1.37 -4.71
N LYS A 155 10.03 -0.77 -5.87
CA LYS A 155 11.33 -0.88 -6.57
C LYS A 155 12.45 -0.30 -5.72
N GLN A 156 12.23 0.85 -5.09
CA GLN A 156 13.19 1.46 -4.17
C GLN A 156 13.46 0.55 -2.96
N ARG A 157 12.42 0.02 -2.31
CA ARG A 157 12.53 -0.97 -1.22
C ARG A 157 13.35 -2.19 -1.64
N GLU A 158 13.08 -2.74 -2.82
CA GLU A 158 13.78 -3.91 -3.33
C GLU A 158 15.29 -3.64 -3.46
N ILE A 159 15.68 -2.50 -4.03
CA ILE A 159 17.09 -2.10 -4.15
C ILE A 159 17.72 -1.93 -2.76
N ILE A 160 17.12 -1.10 -1.90
CA ILE A 160 17.67 -0.79 -0.58
C ILE A 160 17.75 -2.03 0.31
N TYR A 161 16.74 -2.90 0.28
CA TYR A 161 16.76 -4.13 1.08
C TYR A 161 17.75 -5.14 0.55
N ASN A 162 17.95 -5.24 -0.76
CA ASN A 162 18.98 -6.11 -1.33
C ASN A 162 20.38 -5.63 -0.91
N GLU A 163 20.66 -4.33 -1.01
CA GLU A 163 21.94 -3.74 -0.58
C GLU A 163 22.15 -3.86 0.93
N ARG A 164 21.11 -3.62 1.73
CA ARG A 164 21.15 -3.81 3.18
C ARG A 164 21.44 -5.27 3.55
N ASN A 165 20.81 -6.22 2.85
CA ASN A 165 21.03 -7.65 3.11
C ASN A 165 22.43 -8.09 2.67
N SER A 166 22.96 -7.59 1.55
CA SER A 166 24.35 -7.92 1.17
C SER A 166 25.35 -7.45 2.21
N ILE A 167 25.16 -6.26 2.80
CA ILE A 167 26.00 -5.75 3.90
C ILE A 167 25.89 -6.59 5.18
N ILE A 168 24.73 -7.21 5.44
CA ILE A 168 24.53 -8.08 6.61
C ILE A 168 25.20 -9.44 6.40
N ASP A 169 25.07 -9.99 5.18
CA ASP A 169 25.51 -11.33 4.84
C ASP A 169 27.02 -11.40 4.51
N GLU A 170 27.63 -10.30 4.09
CA GLU A 170 29.07 -10.22 3.81
C GLU A 170 29.92 -10.12 5.09
N GLU A 171 31.02 -10.88 5.14
CA GLU A 171 32.01 -10.80 6.23
C GLU A 171 32.98 -9.62 6.07
N ASP A 172 33.15 -9.11 4.85
CA ASP A 172 34.03 -7.99 4.52
C ASP A 172 33.32 -6.98 3.60
N SER A 173 33.02 -5.81 4.15
CA SER A 173 32.39 -4.68 3.46
C SER A 173 33.39 -3.68 2.89
N SER A 174 34.69 -3.94 2.99
CA SER A 174 35.76 -2.99 2.64
C SER A 174 35.64 -2.47 1.21
N GLN A 175 35.27 -3.34 0.26
CA GLN A 175 35.14 -2.97 -1.15
C GLN A 175 33.96 -2.01 -1.38
N VAL A 176 32.87 -2.18 -0.62
CA VAL A 176 31.70 -1.29 -0.69
C VAL A 176 32.09 0.08 -0.15
N VAL A 177 32.77 0.13 1.00
CA VAL A 177 33.24 1.39 1.60
C VAL A 177 34.23 2.10 0.67
N ASP A 178 35.22 1.39 0.13
CA ASP A 178 36.19 1.93 -0.85
C ASP A 178 35.49 2.57 -2.05
N ALA A 179 34.54 1.85 -2.66
CA ALA A 179 33.76 2.35 -3.79
C ALA A 179 32.96 3.61 -3.41
N MET A 180 32.37 3.66 -2.21
CA MET A 180 31.64 4.84 -1.72
C MET A 180 32.56 6.04 -1.48
N LEU A 181 33.75 5.81 -0.90
CA LEU A 181 34.75 6.86 -0.68
C LEU A 181 35.24 7.44 -2.02
N ARG A 182 35.64 6.59 -2.97
CA ARG A 182 36.06 7.00 -4.33
C ARG A 182 34.97 7.79 -5.04
N SER A 183 33.74 7.27 -5.01
CA SER A 183 32.59 7.91 -5.65
C SER A 183 32.29 9.29 -5.04
N THR A 184 32.47 9.44 -3.71
CA THR A 184 32.29 10.70 -3.01
C THR A 184 33.39 11.70 -3.35
N LEU A 185 34.66 11.27 -3.37
CA LEU A 185 35.78 12.10 -3.80
C LEU A 185 35.56 12.62 -5.23
N GLN A 186 35.21 11.73 -6.17
CA GLN A 186 34.96 12.13 -7.55
C GLN A 186 33.85 13.17 -7.66
N ARG A 187 32.74 12.99 -6.93
CA ARG A 187 31.64 13.98 -6.90
C ARG A 187 32.09 15.31 -6.31
N SER A 188 32.92 15.29 -5.26
CA SER A 188 33.43 16.52 -4.63
C SER A 188 34.36 17.29 -5.55
N ILE A 189 35.26 16.62 -6.28
CA ILE A 189 36.13 17.25 -7.29
C ILE A 189 35.25 17.90 -8.37
N ASN A 190 34.29 17.16 -8.92
CA ASN A 190 33.39 17.68 -9.96
C ASN A 190 32.51 18.86 -9.49
N TYR A 191 32.25 18.94 -8.19
CA TYR A 191 31.41 20.00 -7.60
C TYR A 191 32.21 21.27 -7.30
N TYR A 192 33.39 21.14 -6.69
CA TYR A 192 34.19 22.28 -6.24
C TYR A 192 35.21 22.76 -7.27
N ILE A 193 35.77 21.87 -8.09
CA ILE A 193 36.84 22.20 -9.02
C ILE A 193 36.28 22.25 -10.43
N ASN A 194 36.06 23.46 -10.90
CA ASN A 194 35.76 23.70 -12.32
C ASN A 194 37.08 23.90 -13.08
N THR A 195 37.58 22.82 -13.70
CA THR A 195 38.83 22.87 -14.47
C THR A 195 38.74 23.71 -15.76
N ALA A 196 37.57 24.25 -16.10
CA ALA A 196 37.40 25.15 -17.23
C ALA A 196 37.66 26.63 -16.89
N ASP A 197 37.80 26.97 -15.60
CA ASP A 197 38.11 28.33 -15.17
C ASP A 197 39.62 28.63 -15.31
N ASP A 198 39.96 29.85 -15.73
CA ASP A 198 41.36 30.28 -15.90
C ASP A 198 42.14 30.30 -14.57
N GLU A 199 41.43 30.53 -13.45
CA GLU A 199 41.96 30.49 -12.08
C GLU A 199 40.98 29.71 -11.18
N PRO A 200 41.07 28.37 -11.12
CA PRO A 200 40.20 27.57 -10.26
C PRO A 200 40.42 27.87 -8.76
N GLU A 201 39.34 28.00 -8.00
CA GLU A 201 39.40 28.14 -6.54
C GLU A 201 39.51 26.77 -5.85
N TYR A 202 40.68 26.48 -5.27
CA TYR A 202 40.96 25.19 -4.65
C TYR A 202 40.59 25.13 -3.15
N GLN A 203 40.57 26.26 -2.46
CA GLN A 203 40.39 26.30 -1.00
C GLN A 203 39.08 25.63 -0.52
N PRO A 204 37.91 25.86 -1.14
CA PRO A 204 36.66 25.21 -0.70
C PRO A 204 36.70 23.68 -0.82
N PHE A 205 37.39 23.16 -1.85
CA PHE A 205 37.62 21.73 -1.99
C PHE A 205 38.53 21.19 -0.89
N ILE A 206 39.65 21.89 -0.62
CA ILE A 206 40.61 21.50 0.43
C ILE A 206 39.93 21.47 1.81
N ASP A 207 39.16 22.51 2.14
CA ASP A 207 38.41 22.60 3.39
C ASP A 207 37.43 21.41 3.52
N TYR A 208 36.68 21.11 2.45
CA TYR A 208 35.77 19.96 2.44
C TYR A 208 36.49 18.62 2.63
N ILE A 209 37.63 18.41 1.96
CA ILE A 209 38.39 17.16 2.09
C ILE A 209 38.97 17.00 3.50
N ASN A 210 39.47 18.09 4.09
CA ASN A 210 39.99 18.07 5.46
C ASN A 210 38.86 17.91 6.51
N ASP A 211 37.66 18.40 6.27
CA ASP A 211 36.54 18.22 7.20
C ASP A 211 35.97 16.79 7.17
N ILE A 212 36.02 16.13 6.02
CA ILE A 212 35.32 14.85 5.80
C ILE A 212 36.24 13.64 5.80
N PHE A 213 37.45 13.74 5.22
CA PHE A 213 38.30 12.57 4.97
C PHE A 213 39.65 12.61 5.71
N LEU A 214 40.27 13.78 5.83
CA LEU A 214 41.67 13.95 6.26
C LEU A 214 41.78 14.86 7.49
N GLN A 215 42.99 15.20 7.92
CA GLN A 215 43.24 16.22 8.94
C GLN A 215 43.73 17.53 8.31
N GLU A 216 43.58 18.63 9.03
CA GLU A 216 44.05 19.94 8.58
C GLU A 216 45.55 19.91 8.26
N GLY A 217 45.90 20.26 7.03
CA GLY A 217 47.28 20.27 6.53
C GLY A 217 47.70 19.01 5.78
N ASP A 218 46.87 17.97 5.71
CA ASP A 218 47.16 16.77 4.91
C ASP A 218 47.14 17.05 3.40
N ILE A 219 46.31 18.00 2.96
CA ILE A 219 46.28 18.52 1.59
C ILE A 219 46.47 20.03 1.59
N THR A 220 47.31 20.49 0.67
CA THR A 220 47.59 21.89 0.40
C THR A 220 47.25 22.27 -1.03
N GLU A 221 47.12 23.57 -1.31
CA GLU A 221 46.89 24.06 -2.67
C GLU A 221 48.01 23.62 -3.62
N ASP A 222 49.25 23.64 -3.15
CA ASP A 222 50.43 23.24 -3.94
C ASP A 222 50.38 21.78 -4.42
N ASP A 223 49.66 20.90 -3.70
CA ASP A 223 49.50 19.49 -4.07
C ASP A 223 48.60 19.31 -5.30
N ILE A 224 47.64 20.23 -5.53
CA ILE A 224 46.55 20.08 -6.51
C ILE A 224 46.52 21.16 -7.59
N LYS A 225 47.22 22.27 -7.37
CA LYS A 225 47.24 23.42 -8.28
C LYS A 225 47.74 23.07 -9.67
N GLY A 226 46.99 23.45 -10.69
CA GLY A 226 47.35 23.27 -12.10
C GLY A 226 47.28 21.81 -12.60
N LYS A 227 46.79 20.88 -11.78
CA LYS A 227 46.48 19.51 -12.19
C LYS A 227 45.07 19.43 -12.78
N ASP A 228 44.87 18.43 -13.63
CA ASP A 228 43.51 18.10 -14.10
C ASP A 228 42.74 17.29 -13.06
N ALA A 229 41.45 17.05 -13.30
CA ALA A 229 40.58 16.38 -12.34
C ALA A 229 41.01 14.93 -12.02
N GLU A 230 41.64 14.24 -12.98
CA GLU A 230 42.11 12.86 -12.81
C GLU A 230 43.38 12.83 -11.94
N ASP A 231 44.33 13.72 -12.23
CA ASP A 231 45.53 13.91 -11.43
C ASP A 231 45.22 14.37 -9.99
N ILE A 232 44.23 15.24 -9.82
CA ILE A 232 43.77 15.67 -8.49
C ILE A 232 43.16 14.49 -7.74
N PHE A 233 42.33 13.68 -8.42
CA PHE A 233 41.74 12.49 -7.83
C PHE A 233 42.81 11.55 -7.29
N GLU A 234 43.82 11.20 -8.10
CA GLU A 234 44.87 10.27 -7.69
C GLU A 234 45.70 10.79 -6.51
N VAL A 235 46.05 12.08 -6.50
CA VAL A 235 46.82 12.69 -5.40
C VAL A 235 46.03 12.67 -4.10
N VAL A 236 44.75 13.08 -4.15
CA VAL A 236 43.90 13.14 -2.95
C VAL A 236 43.56 11.73 -2.48
N TRP A 237 43.24 10.83 -3.41
CA TRP A 237 42.89 9.44 -3.12
C TRP A 237 44.02 8.71 -2.39
N ALA A 238 45.28 8.86 -2.84
CA ALA A 238 46.41 8.22 -2.19
C ALA A 238 46.56 8.62 -0.70
N LYS A 239 46.24 9.88 -0.37
CA LYS A 239 46.26 10.36 1.02
C LYS A 239 45.08 9.79 1.82
N ILE A 240 43.88 9.77 1.24
CA ILE A 240 42.68 9.17 1.87
C ILE A 240 42.89 7.67 2.12
N GLU A 241 43.43 6.94 1.15
CA GLU A 241 43.72 5.52 1.25
C GLU A 241 44.75 5.23 2.35
N ALA A 242 45.82 6.04 2.44
CA ALA A 242 46.81 5.90 3.52
C ALA A 242 46.21 6.19 4.92
N ALA A 243 45.37 7.21 5.04
CA ALA A 243 44.67 7.53 6.28
C ALA A 243 43.70 6.40 6.68
N TYR A 244 42.93 5.89 5.72
CA TYR A 244 42.00 4.79 5.92
C TYR A 244 42.72 3.50 6.31
N GLN A 245 43.81 3.14 5.62
CA GLN A 245 44.64 1.99 5.97
C GLN A 245 45.22 2.11 7.39
N SER A 246 45.66 3.31 7.78
CA SER A 246 46.13 3.55 9.15
C SER A 246 45.04 3.28 10.19
N GLN A 247 43.77 3.61 9.89
CA GLN A 247 42.64 3.27 10.76
C GLN A 247 42.35 1.77 10.76
N LYS A 248 42.47 1.09 9.62
CA LYS A 248 42.35 -0.37 9.54
C LYS A 248 43.40 -1.06 10.42
N ASP A 249 44.63 -0.58 10.39
CA ASP A 249 45.72 -1.14 11.19
C ASP A 249 45.51 -0.91 12.70
N ILE A 250 44.79 0.15 13.10
CA ILE A 250 44.43 0.42 14.50
C ILE A 250 43.30 -0.50 14.98
N LEU A 251 42.28 -0.72 14.15
CA LEU A 251 41.07 -1.47 14.51
C LEU A 251 41.18 -2.98 14.24
N GLU A 252 42.11 -3.40 13.38
CA GLU A 252 42.39 -4.78 12.99
C GLU A 252 41.09 -5.55 12.66
N GLU A 253 40.79 -6.61 13.41
CA GLU A 253 39.61 -7.46 13.23
C GLU A 253 38.27 -6.71 13.47
N GLN A 254 38.30 -5.60 14.21
CA GLN A 254 37.09 -4.81 14.52
C GLN A 254 36.67 -3.90 13.36
N MET A 255 37.53 -3.69 12.36
CA MET A 255 37.26 -2.78 11.25
C MET A 255 36.01 -3.20 10.47
N ASN A 256 35.88 -4.50 10.15
CA ASN A 256 34.75 -5.00 9.36
C ASN A 256 33.41 -4.81 10.10
N GLU A 257 33.39 -5.05 11.41
CA GLU A 257 32.19 -4.80 12.21
C GLU A 257 31.84 -3.31 12.29
N PHE A 258 32.86 -2.45 12.40
CA PHE A 258 32.70 -1.00 12.41
C PHE A 258 32.13 -0.48 11.09
N GLU A 259 32.71 -0.87 9.95
CA GLU A 259 32.23 -0.52 8.61
C GLU A 259 30.77 -0.95 8.41
N ARG A 260 30.46 -2.21 8.71
CA ARG A 260 29.10 -2.74 8.63
C ARG A 260 28.12 -1.95 9.50
N MET A 261 28.51 -1.61 10.72
CA MET A 261 27.67 -0.82 11.63
C MET A 261 27.38 0.57 11.05
N ILE A 262 28.39 1.25 10.51
CA ILE A 262 28.23 2.58 9.90
C ILE A 262 27.35 2.52 8.65
N LEU A 263 27.59 1.55 7.77
CA LEU A 263 26.80 1.35 6.56
C LEU A 263 25.33 1.11 6.89
N LEU A 264 25.03 0.16 7.78
CA LEU A 264 23.65 -0.15 8.16
C LEU A 264 22.96 1.04 8.84
N ARG A 265 23.67 1.74 9.74
CA ARG A 265 23.11 2.94 10.38
C ARG A 265 22.82 4.05 9.37
N SER A 266 23.70 4.25 8.40
CA SER A 266 23.54 5.25 7.34
C SER A 266 22.35 4.91 6.45
N ILE A 267 22.26 3.67 5.96
CA ILE A 267 21.14 3.18 5.16
C ILE A 267 19.83 3.32 5.94
N ASP A 268 19.77 2.84 7.19
CA ASP A 268 18.54 2.86 7.98
C ASP A 268 18.07 4.29 8.27
N SER A 269 18.99 5.22 8.58
CA SER A 269 18.64 6.63 8.80
C SER A 269 18.12 7.29 7.53
N HIS A 270 18.87 7.22 6.43
CA HIS A 270 18.48 7.88 5.18
C HIS A 270 17.25 7.23 4.53
N TRP A 271 17.07 5.92 4.68
CA TRP A 271 15.87 5.24 4.19
C TRP A 271 14.64 5.60 5.01
N THR A 272 14.77 5.79 6.32
CA THR A 272 13.68 6.30 7.16
C THR A 272 13.28 7.70 6.71
N ASP A 273 14.26 8.60 6.57
CA ASP A 273 14.02 9.98 6.11
C ASP A 273 13.43 10.06 4.68
N HIS A 274 13.74 9.08 3.81
CA HIS A 274 13.22 9.01 2.45
C HIS A 274 11.77 8.50 2.39
N ILE A 275 11.37 7.64 3.34
CA ILE A 275 9.99 7.14 3.43
C ILE A 275 9.06 8.20 4.03
N ASP A 276 9.53 8.94 5.03
CA ASP A 276 8.76 9.96 5.76
C ASP A 276 8.36 11.18 4.89
#